data_AF-A0A9D0BVW4-F1
#
_entry.id   AF-A0A9D0BVW4-F1
#
_cell.length_a   1.000
_cell.length_b   1.000
_cell.length_c   1.000
_cell.angle_alpha   90.00
_cell.angle_beta   90.00
_cell.angle_gamma   90.00
#
_symmetry.space_group_name_H-M   'P 1'
#
loop_
_entity.id
_entity.type
_entity.pdbx_description
1 polymer ?
#
loop_
_entity_poly.entity_id
_entity_poly.type
_entity_poly.pdbx_seq_one_letter_code
_entity_poly.pdbx_strand_id
1 'polypeptide(L)'
;VEMLINQVEKLPTINTVAFEVIQLCSDKEIPIPRLVKVVSSDQSLTAQILKVANSSYFNYPRTIYSLDRAIVILGFNLLKDIAVSLSIFSVYRGFQSNKYIDVAAQWKHSLVTGIVLKSLADNYDPENKDFLYVSGLLHDIGKLVLFENMGEDYYLLQEKSRQEQKQIYQFEKKFFSFTHAEVGARLLEKWHLPASTVASIEYHHEPDLYTGENDISPWIRLVYLGNLFAHLLEEGKTNREDMMKLDPDFEKQFSLPEGEFSELMTMLAESLNEHSEYISLFETGTL
;
A
#
# COMPACT_ATOMS: atom_id res chain seq x y z
N VAL A 1 16.71 8.41 -12.61
CA VAL A 1 15.48 7.57 -12.65
C VAL A 1 15.39 6.73 -13.93
N GLU A 2 15.31 7.32 -15.13
CA GLU A 2 15.16 6.53 -16.38
C GLU A 2 16.26 5.50 -16.62
N MET A 3 17.53 5.81 -16.31
CA MET A 3 18.61 4.82 -16.37
C MET A 3 18.42 3.66 -15.39
N LEU A 4 17.93 3.91 -14.17
CA LEU A 4 17.62 2.83 -13.23
C LEU A 4 16.52 1.95 -13.79
N ILE A 5 15.42 2.55 -14.24
CA ILE A 5 14.23 1.84 -14.75
C ILE A 5 14.50 1.06 -16.04
N ASN A 6 15.39 1.58 -16.89
CA ASN A 6 15.85 0.91 -18.10
C ASN A 6 16.93 -0.15 -17.82
N GLN A 7 17.72 0.01 -16.75
CA GLN A 7 18.66 -1.02 -16.26
C GLN A 7 17.97 -2.11 -15.47
N VAL A 8 16.72 -1.91 -15.04
CA VAL A 8 15.94 -2.99 -14.45
C VAL A 8 15.45 -3.93 -15.54
N GLU A 9 16.37 -4.77 -16.04
CA GLU A 9 16.08 -5.90 -16.93
C GLU A 9 15.19 -6.96 -16.26
N LYS A 10 14.98 -6.87 -14.94
CA LYS A 10 14.23 -7.83 -14.10
C LYS A 10 13.11 -7.21 -13.26
N LEU A 11 12.47 -6.12 -13.70
CA LEU A 11 11.26 -5.68 -12.99
C LEU A 11 10.27 -6.84 -13.00
N PRO A 12 9.69 -7.21 -11.85
CA PRO A 12 8.65 -8.20 -11.86
C PRO A 12 7.54 -7.71 -12.78
N THR A 13 7.22 -8.54 -13.76
CA THR A 13 6.06 -8.30 -14.61
C THR A 13 4.83 -8.41 -13.73
N ILE A 14 4.03 -7.35 -13.67
CA ILE A 14 2.70 -7.46 -13.10
C ILE A 14 1.92 -8.50 -13.90
N ASN A 15 1.39 -9.53 -13.23
CA ASN A 15 0.57 -10.51 -13.94
C ASN A 15 -0.75 -9.86 -14.38
N THR A 16 -1.35 -10.38 -15.46
CA THR A 16 -2.54 -9.78 -16.08
C THR A 16 -3.70 -9.63 -15.09
N VAL A 17 -3.85 -10.57 -14.17
CA VAL A 17 -4.92 -10.59 -13.17
C VAL A 17 -4.72 -9.44 -12.16
N ALA A 18 -3.50 -9.25 -11.67
CA ALA A 18 -3.16 -8.17 -10.75
C ALA A 18 -3.31 -6.81 -11.42
N PHE A 19 -2.87 -6.68 -12.67
CA PHE A 19 -3.09 -5.47 -13.45
C PHE A 19 -4.58 -5.17 -13.60
N GLU A 20 -5.38 -6.15 -14.00
CA GLU A 20 -6.83 -5.98 -14.13
C GLU A 20 -7.46 -5.60 -12.78
N VAL A 21 -7.14 -6.28 -11.69
CA VAL A 21 -7.67 -5.97 -10.34
C VAL A 21 -7.34 -4.53 -9.93
N ILE A 22 -6.11 -4.07 -10.12
CA ILE A 22 -5.68 -2.69 -9.79
C ILE A 22 -6.42 -1.66 -10.65
N GLN A 23 -6.54 -1.91 -11.95
CA GLN A 23 -7.33 -1.08 -12.86
C GLN A 23 -8.79 -1.03 -12.39
N LEU A 24 -9.34 -2.16 -11.95
CA LEU A 24 -10.72 -2.22 -11.52
C LEU A 24 -10.99 -1.41 -10.24
N CYS A 25 -10.00 -1.29 -9.35
CA CYS A 25 -10.11 -0.46 -8.14
C CYS A 25 -9.92 1.03 -8.41
N SER A 26 -9.45 1.40 -9.60
CA SER A 26 -9.21 2.79 -10.01
C SER A 26 -10.38 3.39 -10.78
N ASP A 27 -11.40 2.61 -11.11
CA ASP A 27 -12.59 3.02 -11.86
C ASP A 27 -13.84 2.90 -10.96
N LYS A 28 -14.58 4.01 -10.85
CA LYS A 28 -15.70 4.20 -9.92
C LYS A 28 -16.92 3.32 -10.21
N GLU A 29 -17.06 2.79 -11.43
CA GLU A 29 -18.30 2.17 -11.89
C GLU A 29 -18.17 0.68 -12.25
N ILE A 30 -17.27 -0.06 -11.61
CA ILE A 30 -17.07 -1.46 -12.01
C ILE A 30 -18.05 -2.44 -11.36
N PRO A 31 -18.73 -3.27 -12.18
CA PRO A 31 -19.60 -4.31 -11.65
C PRO A 31 -18.83 -5.41 -10.94
N ILE A 32 -19.26 -5.69 -9.71
CA ILE A 32 -18.88 -6.82 -8.84
C ILE A 32 -18.61 -8.15 -9.58
N PRO A 33 -19.46 -8.61 -10.52
CA PRO A 33 -19.23 -9.88 -11.24
C PRO A 33 -17.96 -9.89 -12.08
N ARG A 34 -17.47 -8.71 -12.51
CA ARG A 34 -16.25 -8.60 -13.29
C ARG A 34 -15.03 -8.97 -12.45
N LEU A 35 -14.93 -8.46 -11.23
CA LEU A 35 -13.83 -8.80 -10.32
C LEU A 35 -13.78 -10.29 -10.03
N VAL A 36 -14.93 -10.89 -9.71
CA VAL A 36 -15.02 -12.33 -9.44
C VAL A 36 -14.57 -13.15 -10.65
N LYS A 37 -14.97 -12.75 -11.86
CA LYS A 37 -14.55 -13.40 -13.11
C LYS A 37 -13.03 -13.32 -13.33
N VAL A 38 -12.44 -12.15 -13.09
CA VAL A 38 -10.99 -11.93 -13.21
C VAL A 38 -10.23 -12.82 -12.22
N VAL A 39 -10.62 -12.77 -10.95
CA VAL A 39 -10.02 -13.58 -9.88
C VAL A 39 -10.16 -15.09 -10.15
N SER A 40 -11.34 -15.52 -10.59
CA SER A 40 -11.63 -16.94 -10.88
C SER A 40 -10.83 -17.48 -12.07
N SER A 41 -10.29 -16.60 -12.92
CA SER A 41 -9.45 -17.01 -14.06
C SER A 41 -8.04 -17.41 -13.63
N ASP A 42 -7.60 -17.03 -12.43
CA ASP A 42 -6.31 -17.38 -11.84
C ASP A 42 -6.49 -18.42 -10.73
N GLN A 43 -6.04 -19.65 -11.00
CA GLN A 43 -6.15 -20.77 -10.06
C GLN A 43 -5.31 -20.55 -8.79
N SER A 44 -4.15 -19.89 -8.91
CA SER A 44 -3.25 -19.63 -7.79
C SER A 44 -3.83 -18.57 -6.86
N LEU A 45 -4.36 -17.48 -7.41
CA LEU A 45 -5.03 -16.43 -6.66
C LEU A 45 -6.31 -16.98 -6.01
N THR A 46 -7.11 -17.75 -6.75
CA THR A 46 -8.30 -18.41 -6.20
C THR A 46 -7.96 -19.31 -5.01
N ALA A 47 -6.91 -20.13 -5.13
CA ALA A 47 -6.47 -21.00 -4.03
C ALA A 47 -5.99 -20.19 -2.82
N GLN A 48 -5.26 -19.10 -3.03
CA GLN A 48 -4.81 -18.21 -1.95
C GLN A 48 -6.00 -17.52 -1.27
N ILE A 49 -6.99 -17.03 -2.02
CA ILE A 49 -8.21 -16.44 -1.44
C ILE A 49 -8.95 -17.47 -0.60
N LEU A 50 -9.12 -18.70 -1.10
CA LEU A 50 -9.75 -19.76 -0.32
C LEU A 50 -8.93 -20.12 0.92
N LYS A 51 -7.60 -20.09 0.85
CA LYS A 51 -6.73 -20.31 2.02
C LYS A 51 -6.93 -19.23 3.08
N VAL A 52 -6.97 -17.95 2.67
CA VAL A 52 -7.29 -16.81 3.55
C VAL A 52 -8.70 -16.96 4.13
N ALA A 53 -9.70 -17.26 3.30
CA ALA A 53 -11.09 -17.45 3.71
C ALA A 53 -11.30 -18.60 4.72
N ASN A 54 -10.43 -19.61 4.69
CA ASN A 54 -10.43 -20.74 5.62
C ASN A 54 -9.47 -20.57 6.81
N SER A 55 -8.82 -19.41 6.95
CA SER A 55 -7.92 -19.16 8.07
C SER A 55 -8.68 -19.03 9.40
N SER A 56 -7.95 -19.16 10.51
CA SER A 56 -8.50 -18.98 11.86
C SER A 56 -9.19 -17.64 12.03
N TYR A 57 -8.75 -16.62 11.29
CA TYR A 57 -9.29 -15.27 11.31
C TYR A 57 -10.79 -15.21 11.10
N PHE A 58 -11.31 -15.97 10.12
CA PHE A 58 -12.75 -15.99 9.85
C PHE A 58 -13.51 -17.00 10.69
N ASN A 59 -12.78 -17.87 11.42
CA ASN A 59 -13.29 -18.87 12.36
C ASN A 59 -14.54 -19.62 11.87
N TYR A 60 -14.60 -19.93 10.57
CA TYR A 60 -15.78 -20.52 9.96
C TYR A 60 -15.76 -22.05 10.11
N PRO A 61 -16.83 -22.68 10.63
CA PRO A 61 -16.79 -24.07 11.10
C PRO A 61 -16.71 -25.14 10.00
N ARG A 62 -16.87 -24.77 8.72
CA ARG A 62 -16.83 -25.70 7.59
C ARG A 62 -15.91 -25.17 6.50
N THR A 63 -15.07 -26.01 5.93
CA THR A 63 -14.20 -25.59 4.83
C THR A 63 -14.98 -24.98 3.66
N ILE A 64 -14.53 -23.82 3.20
CA ILE A 64 -15.02 -23.08 2.03
C ILE A 64 -14.26 -23.57 0.80
N TYR A 65 -14.98 -24.11 -0.19
CA TYR A 65 -14.40 -24.75 -1.37
C TYR A 65 -14.61 -23.98 -2.69
N SER A 66 -15.35 -22.86 -2.67
CA SER A 66 -15.61 -22.08 -3.88
C SER A 66 -15.66 -20.58 -3.58
N LEU A 67 -15.32 -19.76 -4.58
CA LEU A 67 -15.37 -18.31 -4.49
C LEU A 67 -16.79 -17.81 -4.23
N ASP A 68 -17.81 -18.37 -4.90
CA ASP A 68 -19.21 -18.01 -4.64
C ASP A 68 -19.59 -18.18 -3.17
N ARG A 69 -19.13 -19.27 -2.55
CA ARG A 69 -19.37 -19.53 -1.14
C ARG A 69 -18.56 -18.60 -0.24
N ALA A 70 -17.33 -18.28 -0.61
CA ALA A 70 -16.51 -17.30 0.09
C ALA A 70 -17.18 -15.91 0.06
N ILE A 71 -17.74 -15.50 -1.08
CA ILE A 71 -18.48 -14.24 -1.24
C ILE A 71 -19.71 -14.21 -0.31
N VAL A 72 -20.48 -15.31 -0.26
CA VAL A 72 -21.67 -15.39 0.61
C VAL A 72 -21.30 -15.29 2.10
N ILE A 73 -20.15 -15.85 2.51
CA ILE A 73 -19.75 -15.90 3.93
C ILE A 73 -19.02 -14.63 4.37
N LEU A 74 -18.01 -14.20 3.61
CA LEU A 74 -17.15 -13.07 3.95
C LEU A 74 -17.74 -11.73 3.52
N GLY A 75 -18.69 -11.76 2.59
CA GLY A 75 -19.15 -10.58 1.89
C GLY A 75 -18.19 -10.19 0.76
N PHE A 76 -18.74 -9.44 -0.19
CA PHE A 76 -18.02 -9.07 -1.40
C PHE A 76 -16.85 -8.11 -1.14
N ASN A 77 -17.04 -7.09 -0.29
CA ASN A 77 -16.03 -6.05 -0.07
C ASN A 77 -14.73 -6.63 0.51
N LEU A 78 -14.85 -7.52 1.50
CA LEU A 78 -13.70 -8.17 2.09
C LEU A 78 -13.01 -9.12 1.10
N LEU A 79 -13.77 -9.87 0.31
CA LEU A 79 -13.17 -10.74 -0.73
C LEU A 79 -12.42 -9.92 -1.79
N LYS A 80 -12.94 -8.74 -2.15
CA LYS A 80 -12.26 -7.78 -3.02
C LYS A 80 -10.95 -7.32 -2.42
N ASP A 81 -10.92 -6.92 -1.16
CA ASP A 81 -9.68 -6.48 -0.48
C ASP A 81 -8.64 -7.60 -0.45
N ILE A 82 -9.07 -8.83 -0.12
CA ILE A 82 -8.19 -10.00 -0.13
C ILE A 82 -7.63 -10.23 -1.54
N ALA A 83 -8.47 -10.17 -2.58
CA ALA A 83 -8.04 -10.36 -3.95
C ALA A 83 -7.05 -9.29 -4.42
N VAL A 84 -7.30 -8.02 -4.09
CA VAL A 84 -6.42 -6.89 -4.37
C VAL A 84 -5.07 -7.06 -3.67
N SER A 85 -5.10 -7.33 -2.37
CA SER A 85 -3.89 -7.52 -1.58
C SER A 85 -3.05 -8.69 -2.05
N LEU A 86 -3.65 -9.85 -2.31
CA LEU A 86 -2.92 -11.01 -2.84
C LEU A 86 -2.35 -10.74 -4.24
N SER A 87 -3.07 -9.97 -5.06
CA SER A 87 -2.62 -9.58 -6.39
C SER A 87 -1.38 -8.68 -6.31
N ILE A 88 -1.40 -7.65 -5.47
CA ILE A 88 -0.25 -6.75 -5.29
C ILE A 88 0.88 -7.47 -4.54
N PHE A 89 0.56 -8.31 -3.55
CA PHE A 89 1.56 -9.13 -2.85
C PHE A 89 2.33 -10.05 -3.80
N SER A 90 1.68 -10.55 -4.87
CA SER A 90 2.36 -11.34 -5.90
C SER A 90 3.47 -10.55 -6.62
N VAL A 91 3.31 -9.23 -6.75
CA VAL A 91 4.33 -8.32 -7.29
C VAL A 91 5.49 -8.19 -6.29
N TYR A 92 5.19 -8.00 -4.99
CA TYR A 92 6.21 -7.96 -3.93
C TYR A 92 7.03 -9.26 -3.90
N ARG A 93 6.39 -10.42 -4.03
CA ARG A 93 7.07 -11.73 -4.10
C ARG A 93 7.93 -11.92 -5.36
N GLY A 94 7.75 -11.09 -6.38
CA GLY A 94 8.65 -11.04 -7.53
C GLY A 94 10.04 -10.51 -7.18
N PHE A 95 10.14 -9.71 -6.10
CA PHE A 95 11.42 -9.25 -5.55
C PHE A 95 11.96 -10.28 -4.55
N GLN A 96 13.27 -10.53 -4.61
CA GLN A 96 13.91 -11.52 -3.75
C GLN A 96 14.35 -10.89 -2.42
N SER A 97 13.83 -11.41 -1.30
CA SER A 97 14.40 -11.13 0.02
C SER A 97 15.88 -11.50 0.02
N ASN A 98 16.70 -10.61 0.55
CA ASN A 98 18.12 -10.84 0.73
C ASN A 98 18.58 -10.14 2.02
N LYS A 99 19.87 -10.21 2.35
CA LYS A 99 20.38 -9.64 3.60
C LYS A 99 20.19 -8.12 3.76
N TYR A 100 19.82 -7.42 2.68
CA TYR A 100 19.57 -5.97 2.66
C TYR A 100 18.08 -5.61 2.60
N ILE A 101 17.20 -6.53 2.18
CA ILE A 101 15.76 -6.29 2.03
C ILE A 101 14.93 -7.38 2.71
N ASP A 102 14.08 -6.94 3.63
CA ASP A 102 12.98 -7.72 4.18
C ASP A 102 11.68 -7.38 3.43
N VAL A 103 11.37 -8.16 2.38
CA VAL A 103 10.16 -7.96 1.55
C VAL A 103 8.88 -8.13 2.38
N ALA A 104 8.89 -8.97 3.42
CA ALA A 104 7.74 -9.17 4.28
C ALA A 104 7.47 -7.92 5.13
N ALA A 105 8.52 -7.30 5.67
CA ALA A 105 8.39 -6.01 6.37
C ALA A 105 7.93 -4.89 5.45
N GLN A 106 8.46 -4.81 4.21
CA GLN A 106 7.98 -3.83 3.22
C GLN A 106 6.51 -4.04 2.88
N TRP A 107 6.10 -5.29 2.66
CA TRP A 107 4.70 -5.62 2.39
C TRP A 107 3.79 -5.30 3.58
N LYS A 108 4.21 -5.62 4.81
CA LYS A 108 3.46 -5.29 6.02
C LYS A 108 3.14 -3.80 6.08
N HIS A 109 4.15 -2.95 5.90
CA HIS A 109 3.97 -1.51 5.92
C HIS A 109 3.00 -1.03 4.83
N SER A 110 3.12 -1.56 3.61
CA SER A 110 2.18 -1.24 2.52
C SER A 110 0.75 -1.71 2.82
N LEU A 111 0.59 -2.91 3.42
CA LEU A 111 -0.72 -3.45 3.82
C LEU A 111 -1.38 -2.62 4.92
N VAL A 112 -0.62 -2.27 5.96
CA VAL A 112 -1.06 -1.37 7.04
C VAL A 112 -1.48 -0.02 6.47
N THR A 113 -0.65 0.57 5.59
CA THR A 113 -0.95 1.85 4.94
C THR A 113 -2.21 1.77 4.09
N GLY A 114 -2.41 0.68 3.34
CA GLY A 114 -3.65 0.41 2.62
C GLY A 114 -4.86 0.41 3.54
N ILE A 115 -4.83 -0.38 4.61
CA ILE A 115 -5.94 -0.47 5.59
C ILE A 115 -6.22 0.91 6.21
N VAL A 116 -5.17 1.63 6.63
CA VAL A 116 -5.29 2.99 7.17
C VAL A 116 -5.95 3.93 6.17
N LEU A 117 -5.51 3.94 4.92
CA LEU A 117 -6.09 4.80 3.89
C LEU A 117 -7.54 4.47 3.59
N LYS A 118 -7.89 3.18 3.59
CA LYS A 118 -9.27 2.74 3.42
C LYS A 118 -10.15 3.22 4.57
N SER A 119 -9.67 3.16 5.80
CA SER A 119 -10.40 3.64 6.98
C SER A 119 -10.48 5.17 7.05
N LEU A 120 -9.45 5.89 6.61
CA LEU A 120 -9.50 7.35 6.46
C LEU A 120 -10.52 7.78 5.40
N ALA A 121 -10.62 7.03 4.30
CA ALA A 121 -11.57 7.31 3.22
C ALA A 121 -13.02 7.33 3.70
N ASP A 122 -13.39 6.57 4.72
CA ASP A 122 -14.74 6.61 5.32
C ASP A 122 -15.15 8.00 5.82
N ASN A 123 -14.18 8.83 6.19
CA ASN A 123 -14.41 10.18 6.73
C ASN A 123 -14.17 11.27 5.68
N TYR A 124 -13.23 11.05 4.75
CA TYR A 124 -12.79 12.08 3.81
C TYR A 124 -13.26 11.87 2.37
N ASP A 125 -13.35 10.62 1.90
CA ASP A 125 -13.76 10.31 0.52
C ASP A 125 -14.34 8.88 0.38
N PRO A 126 -15.59 8.65 0.83
CA PRO A 126 -16.17 7.31 0.85
C PRO A 126 -16.38 6.67 -0.52
N GLU A 127 -16.35 7.46 -1.59
CA GLU A 127 -16.50 6.98 -2.96
C GLU A 127 -15.21 6.36 -3.51
N ASN A 128 -14.04 6.71 -2.95
CA ASN A 128 -12.73 6.32 -3.48
C ASN A 128 -11.93 5.41 -2.53
N LYS A 129 -12.62 4.69 -1.63
CA LYS A 129 -12.01 3.75 -0.66
C LYS A 129 -11.08 2.72 -1.32
N ASP A 130 -11.51 2.13 -2.43
CA ASP A 130 -10.75 1.09 -3.13
C ASP A 130 -9.48 1.67 -3.78
N PHE A 131 -9.60 2.85 -4.39
CA PHE A 131 -8.48 3.57 -4.97
C PHE A 131 -7.44 3.94 -3.90
N LEU A 132 -7.89 4.44 -2.74
CA LEU A 132 -7.01 4.79 -1.62
C LEU A 132 -6.36 3.56 -0.99
N TYR A 133 -7.10 2.45 -0.85
CA TYR A 133 -6.55 1.16 -0.42
C TYR A 133 -5.41 0.70 -1.34
N VAL A 134 -5.65 0.67 -2.65
CA VAL A 134 -4.64 0.30 -3.66
C VAL A 134 -3.45 1.26 -3.66
N SER A 135 -3.69 2.56 -3.49
CA SER A 135 -2.62 3.56 -3.42
C SER A 135 -1.71 3.29 -2.22
N GLY A 136 -2.27 2.93 -1.06
CA GLY A 136 -1.48 2.51 0.11
C GLY A 136 -0.66 1.24 -0.12
N LEU A 137 -1.22 0.26 -0.82
CA LEU A 137 -0.52 -0.97 -1.16
C LEU A 137 0.64 -0.75 -2.15
N LEU A 138 0.62 0.33 -2.94
CA LEU A 138 1.61 0.61 -3.98
C LEU A 138 2.58 1.75 -3.65
N HIS A 139 2.30 2.59 -2.64
CA HIS A 139 3.01 3.85 -2.42
C HIS A 139 4.53 3.71 -2.32
N ASP A 140 4.98 2.60 -1.73
CA ASP A 140 6.38 2.33 -1.46
C ASP A 140 7.02 1.32 -2.42
N ILE A 141 6.34 0.94 -3.51
CA ILE A 141 6.84 -0.07 -4.46
C ILE A 141 8.21 0.28 -5.03
N GLY A 142 8.54 1.58 -5.14
CA GLY A 142 9.84 2.05 -5.60
C GLY A 142 10.99 1.64 -4.66
N LYS A 143 10.74 1.44 -3.37
CA LYS A 143 11.77 0.96 -2.42
C LYS A 143 12.28 -0.43 -2.82
N LEU A 144 11.40 -1.30 -3.31
CA LEU A 144 11.78 -2.64 -3.78
C LEU A 144 12.74 -2.55 -4.98
N VAL A 145 12.45 -1.64 -5.92
CA VAL A 145 13.31 -1.37 -7.08
C VAL A 145 14.68 -0.85 -6.63
N LEU A 146 14.70 0.07 -5.67
CA LEU A 146 15.96 0.62 -5.15
C LEU A 146 16.79 -0.44 -4.43
N PHE A 147 16.17 -1.29 -3.61
CA PHE A 147 16.86 -2.42 -2.98
C PHE A 147 17.44 -3.40 -3.99
N GLU A 148 16.68 -3.75 -5.04
CA GLU A 148 17.15 -4.69 -6.05
C GLU A 148 18.37 -4.16 -6.83
N ASN A 149 18.38 -2.85 -7.12
CA ASN A 149 19.42 -2.24 -7.96
C ASN A 149 20.62 -1.71 -7.17
N MET A 150 20.42 -1.30 -5.92
CA MET A 150 21.45 -0.62 -5.12
C MET A 150 21.90 -1.45 -3.91
N GLY A 151 21.13 -2.48 -3.50
CA GLY A 151 21.50 -3.44 -2.47
C GLY A 151 21.95 -2.78 -1.16
N GLU A 152 23.21 -2.99 -0.81
CA GLU A 152 23.83 -2.50 0.42
C GLU A 152 23.76 -0.98 0.56
N ASP A 153 23.97 -0.23 -0.53
CA ASP A 153 24.03 1.23 -0.47
C ASP A 153 22.68 1.82 -0.04
N TYR A 154 21.57 1.25 -0.54
CA TYR A 154 20.24 1.68 -0.16
C TYR A 154 19.85 1.22 1.26
N TYR A 155 20.29 0.03 1.66
CA TYR A 155 20.14 -0.44 3.04
C TYR A 155 20.85 0.48 4.04
N LEU A 156 22.12 0.83 3.79
CA LEU A 156 22.87 1.76 4.64
C LEU A 156 22.24 3.16 4.67
N LEU A 157 21.64 3.60 3.57
CA LEU A 157 20.91 4.86 3.53
C LEU A 157 19.65 4.83 4.42
N GLN A 158 18.89 3.72 4.40
CA GLN A 158 17.76 3.53 5.30
C GLN A 158 18.18 3.50 6.76
N GLU A 159 19.25 2.78 7.10
CA GLU A 159 19.77 2.74 8.47
C GLU A 159 20.18 4.14 8.95
N LYS A 160 20.83 4.92 8.08
CA LYS A 160 21.16 6.32 8.38
C LYS A 160 19.91 7.17 8.61
N SER A 161 18.88 6.99 7.79
CA SER A 161 17.60 7.70 7.93
C SER A 161 16.93 7.41 9.26
N ARG A 162 16.92 6.13 9.69
CA ARG A 162 16.41 5.70 11.00
C ARG A 162 17.21 6.31 12.14
N GLN A 163 18.54 6.29 12.06
CA GLN A 163 19.43 6.85 13.09
C GLN A 163 19.26 8.36 13.25
N GLU A 164 19.06 9.09 12.15
CA GLU A 164 18.85 10.54 12.16
C GLU A 164 17.39 10.95 12.40
N GLN A 165 16.45 9.98 12.53
CA GLN A 165 15.02 10.22 12.69
C GLN A 165 14.46 11.18 11.64
N LYS A 166 14.78 10.92 10.38
CA LYS A 166 14.36 11.72 9.23
C LYS A 166 13.77 10.82 8.16
N GLN A 167 12.96 11.41 7.30
CA GLN A 167 12.31 10.71 6.21
C GLN A 167 13.31 10.27 5.14
N ILE A 168 13.21 9.02 4.69
CA ILE A 168 14.16 8.42 3.75
C ILE A 168 14.23 9.16 2.41
N TYR A 169 13.10 9.71 1.94
CA TYR A 169 13.06 10.44 0.67
C TYR A 169 14.00 11.66 0.65
N GLN A 170 14.24 12.28 1.82
CA GLN A 170 15.17 13.41 1.93
C GLN A 170 16.62 12.97 1.70
N PHE A 171 16.99 11.77 2.17
CA PHE A 171 18.30 11.19 1.89
C PHE A 171 18.40 10.75 0.44
N GLU A 172 17.38 10.08 -0.10
CA GLU A 172 17.38 9.67 -1.50
C GLU A 172 17.56 10.87 -2.44
N LYS A 173 16.80 11.95 -2.22
CA LYS A 173 16.90 13.20 -2.98
C LYS A 173 18.31 13.81 -2.86
N LYS A 174 18.89 13.78 -1.66
CA LYS A 174 20.24 14.32 -1.41
C LYS A 174 21.37 13.50 -2.04
N PHE A 175 21.31 12.17 -1.93
CA PHE A 175 22.41 11.28 -2.32
C PHE A 175 22.28 10.76 -3.74
N PHE A 176 21.05 10.62 -4.25
CA PHE A 176 20.77 10.03 -5.57
C PHE A 176 20.05 10.98 -6.53
N SER A 177 19.59 12.16 -6.06
CA SER A 177 18.84 13.14 -6.86
C SER A 177 17.49 12.62 -7.38
N PHE A 178 16.94 11.59 -6.74
CA PHE A 178 15.59 11.09 -6.94
C PHE A 178 15.10 10.41 -5.66
N THR A 179 13.82 10.08 -5.58
CA THR A 179 13.17 9.39 -4.45
C THR A 179 12.58 8.05 -4.87
N HIS A 180 12.25 7.18 -3.90
CA HIS A 180 11.49 5.96 -4.15
C HIS A 180 10.09 6.26 -4.69
N ALA A 181 9.48 7.38 -4.33
CA ALA A 181 8.20 7.82 -4.85
C ALA A 181 8.26 8.04 -6.37
N GLU A 182 9.28 8.76 -6.86
CA GLU A 182 9.52 8.97 -8.29
C GLU A 182 9.83 7.65 -9.02
N VAL A 183 10.62 6.77 -8.40
CA VAL A 183 10.93 5.45 -8.98
C VAL A 183 9.68 4.57 -9.07
N GLY A 184 8.86 4.57 -8.03
CA GLY A 184 7.58 3.87 -7.98
C GLY A 184 6.63 4.40 -9.05
N ALA A 185 6.44 5.71 -9.16
CA ALA A 185 5.58 6.34 -10.15
C ALA A 185 5.93 5.90 -11.59
N ARG A 186 7.21 5.96 -11.96
CA ARG A 186 7.67 5.52 -13.28
C ARG A 186 7.52 4.01 -13.50
N LEU A 187 7.60 3.18 -12.45
CA LEU A 187 7.25 1.76 -12.55
C LEU A 187 5.75 1.60 -12.88
N LEU A 188 4.88 2.34 -12.21
CA LEU A 188 3.44 2.31 -12.44
C LEU A 188 3.07 2.81 -13.83
N GLU A 189 3.77 3.83 -14.36
CA GLU A 189 3.63 4.29 -15.75
C GLU A 189 3.98 3.19 -16.76
N LYS A 190 5.07 2.46 -16.52
CA LYS A 190 5.50 1.33 -17.36
C LYS A 190 4.49 0.19 -17.34
N TRP A 191 3.76 0.03 -16.24
CA TRP A 191 2.62 -0.89 -16.14
C TRP A 191 1.32 -0.31 -16.70
N HIS A 192 1.32 0.90 -17.23
CA HIS A 192 0.13 1.58 -17.77
C HIS A 192 -0.99 1.73 -16.73
N LEU A 193 -0.64 1.97 -15.46
CA LEU A 193 -1.62 2.31 -14.44
C LEU A 193 -2.19 3.73 -14.63
N PRO A 194 -3.37 4.02 -14.06
CA PRO A 194 -4.02 5.31 -14.22
C PRO A 194 -3.15 6.45 -13.69
N ALA A 195 -3.22 7.60 -14.37
CA ALA A 195 -2.43 8.79 -13.99
C ALA A 195 -2.72 9.28 -12.56
N SER A 196 -3.93 9.03 -12.04
CA SER A 196 -4.26 9.30 -10.64
C SER A 196 -3.47 8.46 -9.68
N THR A 197 -3.37 7.15 -9.92
CA THR A 197 -2.51 6.26 -9.13
C THR A 197 -1.05 6.72 -9.24
N VAL A 198 -0.55 6.96 -10.45
CA VAL A 198 0.84 7.43 -10.65
C VAL A 198 1.13 8.70 -9.84
N ALA A 199 0.28 9.74 -9.94
CA ALA A 199 0.46 10.99 -9.21
C ALA A 199 0.33 10.82 -7.68
N SER A 200 -0.62 10.00 -7.22
CA SER A 200 -0.76 9.65 -5.81
C SER A 200 0.50 9.01 -5.23
N ILE A 201 1.23 8.23 -6.02
CA ILE A 201 2.49 7.63 -5.59
C ILE A 201 3.68 8.59 -5.80
N GLU A 202 3.74 9.37 -6.87
CA GLU A 202 4.88 10.28 -7.11
C GLU A 202 5.01 11.37 -6.03
N TYR A 203 3.87 11.94 -5.61
CA TYR A 203 3.85 13.13 -4.78
C TYR A 203 3.49 12.85 -3.31
N HIS A 204 3.42 11.59 -2.87
CA HIS A 204 2.95 11.27 -1.52
C HIS A 204 3.85 11.77 -0.38
N HIS A 205 5.11 12.14 -0.63
CA HIS A 205 5.98 12.79 0.38
C HIS A 205 5.98 14.31 0.29
N GLU A 206 5.67 14.87 -0.88
CA GLU A 206 5.67 16.31 -1.13
C GLU A 206 4.39 16.72 -1.89
N PRO A 207 3.18 16.63 -1.27
CA PRO A 207 1.91 16.85 -1.97
C PRO A 207 1.79 18.22 -2.64
N ASP A 208 2.44 19.24 -2.08
CA ASP A 208 2.45 20.62 -2.61
C ASP A 208 3.15 20.76 -3.97
N LEU A 209 3.97 19.78 -4.38
CA LEU A 209 4.66 19.81 -5.67
C LEU A 209 3.75 19.40 -6.84
N TYR A 210 2.60 18.77 -6.56
CA TYR A 210 1.64 18.43 -7.60
C TYR A 210 0.95 19.69 -8.13
N THR A 211 1.13 19.95 -9.42
CA THR A 211 0.56 21.11 -10.14
C THR A 211 -0.40 20.70 -11.26
N GLY A 212 -0.79 19.42 -11.30
CA GLY A 212 -1.68 18.90 -12.32
C GLY A 212 -3.10 19.48 -12.21
N GLU A 213 -3.79 19.54 -13.35
CA GLU A 213 -5.13 20.14 -13.45
C GLU A 213 -6.26 19.23 -12.93
N ASN A 214 -5.98 17.96 -12.70
CA ASN A 214 -6.96 17.00 -12.18
C ASN A 214 -7.13 17.15 -10.66
N ASP A 215 -8.38 17.01 -10.18
CA ASP A 215 -8.77 17.05 -8.76
C ASP A 215 -8.30 15.82 -7.96
N ILE A 216 -6.98 15.59 -7.95
CA ILE A 216 -6.30 14.44 -7.36
C ILE A 216 -5.48 14.86 -6.13
N SER A 217 -5.24 16.16 -5.95
CA SER A 217 -4.56 16.72 -4.78
C SER A 217 -5.10 16.22 -3.44
N PRO A 218 -6.43 16.06 -3.23
CA PRO A 218 -6.95 15.47 -2.00
C PRO A 218 -6.45 14.05 -1.76
N TRP A 219 -6.40 13.22 -2.80
CA TRP A 219 -5.93 11.84 -2.70
C TRP A 219 -4.43 11.76 -2.41
N ILE A 220 -3.61 12.60 -3.03
CA ILE A 220 -2.17 12.68 -2.73
C ILE A 220 -1.96 13.00 -1.25
N ARG A 221 -2.71 13.98 -0.71
CA ARG A 221 -2.65 14.35 0.72
C ARG A 221 -3.16 13.25 1.63
N LEU A 222 -4.17 12.49 1.21
CA LEU A 222 -4.61 11.31 1.96
C LEU A 222 -3.52 10.25 2.00
N VAL A 223 -2.86 9.92 0.87
CA VAL A 223 -1.74 8.96 0.84
C VAL A 223 -0.59 9.41 1.74
N TYR A 224 -0.22 10.69 1.69
CA TYR A 224 0.73 11.30 2.64
C TYR A 224 0.31 11.05 4.10
N LEU A 225 -0.93 11.40 4.44
CA LEU A 225 -1.46 11.28 5.80
C LEU A 225 -1.52 9.83 6.27
N GLY A 226 -1.98 8.92 5.41
CA GLY A 226 -2.10 7.50 5.71
C GLY A 226 -0.75 6.83 5.94
N ASN A 227 0.28 7.20 5.17
CA ASN A 227 1.64 6.73 5.40
C ASN A 227 2.18 7.15 6.78
N LEU A 228 1.98 8.42 7.17
CA LEU A 228 2.41 8.90 8.48
C LEU A 228 1.67 8.20 9.63
N PHE A 229 0.36 8.03 9.51
CA PHE A 229 -0.43 7.30 10.51
C PHE A 229 -0.01 5.83 10.61
N ALA A 230 0.27 5.17 9.48
CA ALA A 230 0.77 3.80 9.47
C ALA A 230 2.08 3.68 10.26
N HIS A 231 3.03 4.58 10.03
CA HIS A 231 4.28 4.62 10.80
C HIS A 231 4.06 4.80 12.30
N LEU A 232 3.19 5.72 12.72
CA LEU A 232 2.87 5.90 14.15
C LEU A 232 2.30 4.62 14.76
N LEU A 233 1.32 4.01 14.09
CA LEU A 233 0.65 2.81 14.55
C LEU A 233 1.61 1.61 14.65
N GLU A 234 2.49 1.43 13.67
CA GLU A 234 3.52 0.38 13.68
C GLU A 234 4.54 0.55 14.82
N GLU A 235 4.82 1.79 15.23
CA GLU A 235 5.68 2.11 16.37
C GLU A 235 4.92 2.12 17.71
N GLY A 236 3.61 1.86 17.70
CA GLY A 236 2.76 1.90 18.89
C GLY A 236 2.56 3.31 19.46
N LYS A 237 2.77 4.34 18.63
CA LYS A 237 2.61 5.76 18.97
C LYS A 237 1.22 6.24 18.56
N THR A 238 0.64 7.09 19.39
CA THR A 238 -0.74 7.57 19.20
C THR A 238 -0.94 9.05 19.44
N ASN A 239 0.13 9.80 19.75
CA ASN A 239 0.04 11.22 20.08
C ASN A 239 0.55 12.10 18.92
N ARG A 240 0.06 13.34 18.91
CA ARG A 240 0.37 14.33 17.86
C ARG A 240 1.80 14.83 17.94
N GLU A 241 2.43 14.83 19.11
CA GLU A 241 3.84 15.23 19.26
C GLU A 241 4.77 14.30 18.47
N ASP A 242 4.50 12.99 18.52
CA ASP A 242 5.22 12.00 17.74
C ASP A 242 4.98 12.15 16.24
N MET A 243 3.76 12.52 15.82
CA MET A 243 3.46 12.88 14.42
C MET A 243 4.32 14.06 13.95
N MET A 244 4.40 15.13 14.74
CA MET A 244 5.21 16.31 14.41
C MET A 244 6.72 16.03 14.41
N LYS A 245 7.17 15.07 15.21
CA LYS A 245 8.57 14.60 15.17
C LYS A 245 8.84 13.75 13.93
N LEU A 246 7.89 12.91 13.53
CA LEU A 246 7.99 12.07 12.34
C LEU A 246 8.03 12.93 11.06
N ASP A 247 7.14 13.91 10.97
CA ASP A 247 7.11 14.86 9.87
C ASP A 247 6.75 16.29 10.35
N PRO A 248 7.74 17.20 10.42
CA PRO A 248 7.51 18.59 10.81
C PRO A 248 6.61 19.38 9.85
N ASP A 249 6.45 18.93 8.60
CA ASP A 249 5.59 19.57 7.60
C ASP A 249 4.14 19.06 7.67
N PHE A 250 3.82 18.10 8.56
CA PHE A 250 2.46 17.57 8.78
C PHE A 250 1.39 18.66 8.87
N GLU A 251 1.56 19.66 9.75
CA GLU A 251 0.59 20.75 9.93
C GLU A 251 0.42 21.64 8.69
N LYS A 252 1.46 21.73 7.85
CA LYS A 252 1.38 22.46 6.59
C LYS A 252 0.54 21.70 5.57
N GLN A 253 0.64 20.37 5.56
CA GLN A 253 -0.06 19.51 4.61
C GLN A 253 -1.50 19.21 5.01
N PHE A 254 -1.76 19.04 6.31
CA PHE A 254 -3.05 18.65 6.86
C PHE A 254 -3.29 19.34 8.21
N SER A 255 -4.18 20.32 8.24
CA SER A 255 -4.51 21.05 9.46
C SER A 255 -5.52 20.26 10.29
N LEU A 256 -5.02 19.34 11.12
CA LEU A 256 -5.83 18.46 11.96
C LEU A 256 -5.85 18.94 13.42
N PRO A 257 -7.01 19.37 13.96
CA PRO A 257 -7.16 19.69 15.38
C PRO A 257 -6.84 18.48 16.27
N GLU A 258 -6.32 18.71 17.48
CA GLU A 258 -5.93 17.64 18.42
C GLU A 258 -7.06 16.63 18.70
N GLY A 259 -8.29 17.11 18.85
CA GLY A 259 -9.45 16.23 19.08
C GLY A 259 -9.70 15.29 17.90
N GLU A 260 -9.72 15.83 16.68
CA GLU A 260 -9.90 15.04 15.46
C GLU A 260 -8.73 14.07 15.24
N PHE A 261 -7.50 14.49 15.52
CA PHE A 261 -6.33 13.61 15.47
C PHE A 261 -6.47 12.42 16.42
N SER A 262 -6.87 12.66 17.67
CA SER A 262 -7.06 11.60 18.66
C SER A 262 -8.20 10.64 18.28
N GLU A 263 -9.29 11.16 17.71
CA GLU A 263 -10.41 10.35 17.22
C GLU A 263 -9.99 9.46 16.06
N LEU A 264 -9.29 10.02 15.07
CA LEU A 264 -8.75 9.24 13.94
C LEU A 264 -7.75 8.19 14.42
N MET A 265 -6.79 8.54 15.27
CA MET A 265 -5.83 7.58 15.81
C MET A 265 -6.50 6.40 16.50
N THR A 266 -7.56 6.66 17.28
CA THR A 266 -8.32 5.61 17.98
C THR A 266 -9.01 4.69 16.97
N MET A 267 -9.74 5.28 16.02
CA MET A 267 -10.45 4.55 14.97
C MET A 267 -9.49 3.71 14.09
N LEU A 268 -8.33 4.26 13.74
CA LEU A 268 -7.31 3.54 12.96
C LEU A 268 -6.66 2.41 13.75
N ALA A 269 -6.39 2.61 15.04
CA ALA A 269 -5.85 1.55 15.91
C ALA A 269 -6.86 0.39 16.08
N GLU A 270 -8.14 0.71 16.26
CA GLU A 270 -9.23 -0.29 16.29
C GLU A 270 -9.29 -1.05 14.96
N SER A 271 -9.27 -0.34 13.84
CA SER A 271 -9.28 -0.93 12.49
C SER A 271 -8.09 -1.88 12.28
N LEU A 272 -6.86 -1.50 12.67
CA LEU A 272 -5.72 -2.39 12.56
C LEU A 272 -5.82 -3.61 13.48
N ASN A 273 -6.36 -3.45 14.69
CA ASN A 273 -6.58 -4.57 15.59
C ASN A 273 -7.58 -5.58 15.01
N GLU A 274 -8.66 -5.11 14.38
CA GLU A 274 -9.61 -5.96 13.64
C GLU A 274 -8.98 -6.71 12.46
N HIS A 275 -7.91 -6.17 11.87
CA HIS A 275 -7.17 -6.77 10.76
C HIS A 275 -5.88 -7.48 11.17
N SER A 276 -5.57 -7.57 12.47
CA SER A 276 -4.28 -8.07 12.98
C SER A 276 -3.95 -9.50 12.51
N GLU A 277 -4.93 -10.41 12.62
CA GLU A 277 -4.77 -11.78 12.11
C GLU A 277 -4.63 -11.80 10.58
N TYR A 278 -5.38 -10.97 9.85
CA TYR A 278 -5.24 -10.85 8.38
C TYR A 278 -3.84 -10.38 7.97
N ILE A 279 -3.29 -9.38 8.65
CA ILE A 279 -1.91 -8.90 8.46
C ILE A 279 -0.91 -10.04 8.74
N SER A 280 -1.12 -10.80 9.81
CA SER A 280 -0.23 -11.91 10.21
C SER A 280 -0.16 -13.06 9.18
N LEU A 281 -1.19 -13.22 8.33
CA LEU A 281 -1.19 -14.23 7.27
C LEU A 281 -0.07 -14.01 6.25
N PHE A 282 0.34 -12.77 6.05
CA PHE A 282 1.42 -12.41 5.14
C PHE A 282 2.81 -12.45 5.81
N GLU A 283 2.88 -12.24 7.11
CA GLU A 283 4.14 -12.29 7.88
C GLU A 283 4.65 -13.72 8.08
N THR A 284 3.73 -14.66 8.32
CA THR A 284 4.05 -16.03 8.72
C THR A 284 4.49 -16.93 7.54
N GLY A 285 4.54 -16.40 6.31
CA GLY A 285 4.75 -17.19 5.10
C GLY A 285 3.62 -18.20 4.85
N THR A 286 2.46 -17.98 5.48
CA THR A 286 1.29 -18.86 5.35
C THR A 286 0.61 -18.67 3.99
N LEU A 287 1.02 -17.71 3.15
CA LEU A 287 0.46 -17.42 1.83
C LEU A 287 1.48 -17.52 0.68
#